data_AF-A0A1L9PFH7-F1
#
_entry.id   AF-A0A1L9PFH7-F1
#
_cell.length_a   1.000
_cell.length_b   1.000
_cell.length_c   1.000
_cell.angle_alpha   90.00
_cell.angle_beta   90.00
_cell.angle_gamma   90.00
#
_symmetry.space_group_name_H-M   'P 1'
#
loop_
_entity.id
_entity.type
_entity.pdbx_description
1 polymer ?
#
loop_
_entity_poly.entity_id
_entity_poly.type
_entity_poly.pdbx_seq_one_letter_code
_entity_poly.pdbx_strand_id
1 'polypeptide(L)'
;MQNLTTHLPTTTPTSLHRATTHPFLRRAGSGQIPKPLLSQWLSQDRLYAQSYVRFIGLLLAKVHLPRTPSPANDENGKAIQEKILDILISALTNIRTELGFFEDVAREYELDLNTPLAGLEGYEGRFSAGPITQGYIDMFVSAGSAGTSLLEGLVVLWATEVCYLRAWRGAAVYLDRGSGGDGDGDGGDLDGGALRKRFIPNWASEEFGVFVQEIGDVVDELGMVELQGGKDGEDALAKCERWWRQVVWLEERFWPDVE
;
A
#
# COMPACT_ATOMS: atom_id res chain seq x y z
N MET A 1 -16.63 11.53 -18.39
CA MET A 1 -15.55 11.79 -17.41
C MET A 1 -14.60 10.61 -17.47
N GLN A 2 -13.28 10.82 -17.42
CA GLN A 2 -12.32 9.72 -17.34
C GLN A 2 -12.38 9.10 -15.94
N ASN A 3 -12.15 7.79 -15.82
CA ASN A 3 -12.06 7.09 -14.53
C ASN A 3 -11.00 7.76 -13.63
N LEU A 4 -11.34 7.91 -12.35
CA LEU A 4 -10.50 8.61 -11.38
C LEU A 4 -9.16 7.86 -11.20
N THR A 5 -9.20 6.53 -11.13
CA THR A 5 -8.00 5.68 -11.02
C THR A 5 -7.08 5.77 -12.25
N THR A 6 -7.62 6.15 -13.40
CA THR A 6 -6.82 6.39 -14.62
C THR A 6 -6.26 7.81 -14.63
N HIS A 7 -7.02 8.79 -14.13
CA HIS A 7 -6.63 10.19 -14.06
C HIS A 7 -5.51 10.44 -13.06
N LEU A 8 -5.66 9.99 -11.81
CA LEU A 8 -4.76 10.32 -10.70
C LEU A 8 -3.28 10.05 -11.02
N PRO A 9 -2.87 8.88 -11.57
CA PRO A 9 -1.47 8.62 -11.92
C PRO A 9 -0.87 9.61 -12.93
N THR A 10 -1.69 10.19 -13.81
CA THR A 10 -1.23 11.17 -14.81
C THR A 10 -0.85 12.51 -14.19
N THR A 11 -1.28 12.77 -12.95
CA THR A 11 -0.98 14.03 -12.25
C THR A 11 0.43 14.06 -11.62
N THR A 12 1.08 12.90 -11.46
CA THR A 12 2.43 12.77 -10.85
C THR A 12 3.32 11.72 -11.52
N PRO A 13 3.43 11.66 -12.87
CA PRO A 13 4.08 10.55 -13.57
C PRO A 13 5.53 10.34 -13.13
N THR A 14 6.30 11.42 -12.96
CA THR A 14 7.70 11.36 -12.54
C THR A 14 7.88 10.90 -11.10
N SER A 15 7.09 11.43 -10.17
CA SER A 15 7.19 11.02 -8.75
C SER A 15 6.69 9.60 -8.55
N LEU A 16 5.63 9.19 -9.25
CA LEU A 16 5.13 7.83 -9.22
C LEU A 16 6.17 6.84 -9.75
N HIS A 17 6.87 7.19 -10.84
CA HIS A 17 7.97 6.38 -11.34
C HIS A 17 9.06 6.21 -10.28
N ARG A 18 9.55 7.31 -9.68
CA ARG A 18 10.56 7.25 -8.61
C ARG A 18 10.12 6.41 -7.41
N ALA A 19 8.87 6.55 -6.99
CA ALA A 19 8.29 5.78 -5.89
C ALA A 19 8.19 4.28 -6.18
N THR A 20 8.03 3.88 -7.45
CA THR A 20 7.79 2.47 -7.84
C THR A 20 8.99 1.81 -8.52
N THR A 21 10.07 2.54 -8.75
CA THR A 21 11.33 2.01 -9.31
C THR A 21 12.56 2.44 -8.49
N HIS A 22 12.37 2.67 -7.18
CA HIS A 22 13.44 3.05 -6.26
C HIS A 22 14.61 2.05 -6.29
N PRO A 23 15.88 2.49 -6.16
CA PRO A 23 17.04 1.59 -6.14
C PRO A 23 16.93 0.42 -5.15
N PHE A 24 16.26 0.63 -4.02
CA PHE A 24 15.94 -0.41 -3.04
C PHE A 24 15.20 -1.60 -3.67
N LEU A 25 14.19 -1.35 -4.50
CA LEU A 25 13.36 -2.39 -5.15
C LEU A 25 14.18 -3.24 -6.12
N ARG A 26 15.09 -2.62 -6.87
CA ARG A 26 16.01 -3.34 -7.76
C ARG A 26 16.93 -4.26 -6.96
N ARG A 27 17.53 -3.75 -5.88
CA ARG A 27 18.41 -4.52 -5.01
C ARG A 27 17.66 -5.64 -4.28
N ALA A 28 16.41 -5.40 -3.88
CA ALA A 28 15.53 -6.40 -3.28
C ALA A 28 15.29 -7.57 -4.24
N GLY A 29 14.88 -7.29 -5.48
CA GLY A 29 14.67 -8.32 -6.50
C GLY A 29 15.96 -9.07 -6.91
N SER A 30 17.12 -8.45 -6.68
CA SER A 30 18.44 -9.03 -7.00
C SER A 30 19.11 -9.73 -5.82
N GLY A 31 18.47 -9.82 -4.64
CA GLY A 31 19.04 -10.48 -3.46
C GLY A 31 20.15 -9.70 -2.75
N GLN A 32 20.24 -8.38 -2.99
CA GLN A 32 21.34 -7.52 -2.56
C GLN A 32 21.01 -6.65 -1.35
N ILE A 33 19.91 -6.90 -0.65
CA ILE A 33 19.52 -6.18 0.56
C ILE A 33 20.07 -6.93 1.78
N PRO A 34 20.95 -6.32 2.60
CA PRO A 34 21.44 -6.95 3.81
C PRO A 34 20.34 -7.15 4.85
N LYS A 35 20.41 -8.26 5.59
CA LYS A 35 19.48 -8.58 6.70
C LYS A 35 19.22 -7.41 7.67
N PRO A 36 20.21 -6.64 8.16
CA PRO A 36 19.95 -5.50 9.07
C PRO A 36 19.11 -4.39 8.44
N LEU A 37 19.33 -4.10 7.15
CA LEU A 37 18.57 -3.09 6.42
C LEU A 37 17.13 -3.56 6.19
N LEU A 38 16.95 -4.84 5.83
CA LEU A 38 15.63 -5.44 5.70
C LEU A 38 14.86 -5.39 7.03
N SER A 39 15.47 -5.81 8.14
CA SER A 39 14.85 -5.77 9.48
C SER A 39 14.40 -4.36 9.85
N GLN A 40 15.24 -3.35 9.60
CA GLN A 40 14.91 -1.95 9.86
C GLN A 40 13.70 -1.47 9.03
N TRP A 41 13.71 -1.72 7.72
CA TRP A 41 12.60 -1.33 6.84
C TRP A 41 11.30 -2.08 7.21
N LEU A 42 11.36 -3.40 7.40
CA LEU A 42 10.21 -4.23 7.74
C LEU A 42 9.61 -3.84 9.11
N SER A 43 10.44 -3.39 10.05
CA SER A 43 9.98 -2.86 11.33
C SER A 43 9.14 -1.58 11.15
N GLN A 44 9.47 -0.73 10.18
CA GLN A 44 8.67 0.46 9.83
C GLN A 44 7.39 0.09 9.08
N ASP A 45 7.49 -0.84 8.13
CA ASP A 45 6.35 -1.34 7.35
C ASP A 45 5.30 -2.03 8.25
N ARG A 46 5.75 -2.69 9.31
CA ARG A 46 4.87 -3.24 10.35
C ARG A 46 4.09 -2.15 11.10
N LEU A 47 4.72 -1.02 11.47
CA LEU A 47 4.03 0.10 12.12
C LEU A 47 3.03 0.76 11.18
N TYR A 48 3.40 0.90 9.90
CA TYR A 48 2.50 1.31 8.84
C TYR A 48 1.27 0.39 8.76
N ALA A 49 1.46 -0.93 8.65
CA ALA A 49 0.38 -1.93 8.59
C ALA A 49 -0.54 -1.91 9.84
N GLN A 50 0.03 -1.68 11.03
CA GLN A 50 -0.78 -1.51 12.25
C GLN A 50 -1.67 -0.27 12.19
N SER A 51 -1.17 0.84 11.63
CA SER A 51 -1.95 2.07 11.48
C SER A 51 -3.03 1.97 10.42
N TYR A 52 -2.77 1.21 9.36
CA TYR A 52 -3.74 0.86 8.32
C TYR A 52 -5.00 0.21 8.90
N VAL A 53 -4.88 -0.68 9.91
CA VAL A 53 -6.04 -1.29 10.59
C VAL A 53 -7.00 -0.23 11.12
N ARG A 54 -6.46 0.81 11.79
CA ARG A 54 -7.26 1.90 12.35
C ARG A 54 -7.90 2.73 11.25
N PHE A 55 -7.16 2.99 10.17
CA PHE A 55 -7.66 3.72 9.01
C PHE A 55 -8.87 3.04 8.36
N ILE A 56 -8.80 1.73 8.09
CA ILE A 56 -9.94 1.00 7.53
C ILE A 56 -11.14 1.00 8.49
N GLY A 57 -10.90 0.87 9.80
CA GLY A 57 -11.96 1.02 10.81
C GLY A 57 -12.67 2.38 10.74
N LEU A 58 -11.92 3.46 10.47
CA LEU A 58 -12.49 4.79 10.28
C LEU A 58 -13.28 4.92 8.96
N LEU A 59 -12.85 4.28 7.88
CA LEU A 59 -13.60 4.24 6.63
C LEU A 59 -14.90 3.44 6.78
N LEU A 60 -14.85 2.29 7.44
CA LEU A 60 -16.03 1.46 7.74
C LEU A 60 -17.08 2.25 8.51
N ALA A 61 -16.67 3.09 9.46
CA ALA A 61 -17.57 3.94 10.23
C ALA A 61 -18.32 4.98 9.37
N LYS A 62 -17.85 5.27 8.15
CA LYS A 62 -18.50 6.18 7.19
C LYS A 62 -19.47 5.48 6.24
N VAL A 63 -19.45 4.14 6.17
CA VAL A 63 -20.30 3.39 5.25
C VAL A 63 -21.73 3.35 5.77
N HIS A 64 -22.67 3.81 4.94
CA HIS A 64 -24.10 3.79 5.25
C HIS A 64 -24.80 2.74 4.39
N LEU A 65 -25.12 1.60 5.00
CA LEU A 65 -25.81 0.53 4.28
C LEU A 65 -27.25 0.91 3.92
N PRO A 66 -27.76 0.46 2.76
CA PRO A 66 -29.16 0.65 2.39
C PRO A 66 -30.10 0.06 3.45
N ARG A 67 -31.20 0.77 3.73
CA ARG A 67 -32.23 0.28 4.68
C ARG A 67 -33.12 -0.82 4.09
N THR A 68 -33.15 -0.92 2.77
CA THR A 68 -33.93 -1.89 2.02
C THR A 68 -32.99 -2.73 1.15
N PRO A 69 -33.24 -4.03 0.99
CA PRO A 69 -32.41 -4.89 0.15
C PRO A 69 -32.29 -4.36 -1.28
N SER A 70 -31.10 -4.49 -1.86
CA SER A 70 -30.85 -4.22 -3.27
C SER A 70 -31.81 -5.06 -4.14
N PRO A 71 -32.50 -4.48 -5.14
CA PRO A 71 -33.43 -5.23 -5.98
C PRO A 71 -32.71 -6.33 -6.77
N ALA A 72 -33.21 -7.56 -6.69
CA ALA A 72 -32.56 -8.79 -7.16
C ALA A 72 -32.36 -8.92 -8.69
N ASN A 73 -32.74 -7.92 -9.49
CA ASN A 73 -32.82 -8.01 -10.95
C ASN A 73 -31.73 -7.23 -11.71
N ASP A 74 -30.76 -6.64 -11.02
CA ASP A 74 -29.57 -6.13 -11.70
C ASP A 74 -28.52 -7.24 -11.71
N GLU A 75 -28.07 -7.69 -12.88
CA GLU A 75 -27.18 -8.84 -13.04
C GLU A 75 -25.79 -8.62 -12.36
N ASN A 76 -25.53 -7.39 -11.86
CA ASN A 76 -24.38 -6.97 -11.04
C ASN A 76 -24.77 -6.49 -9.60
N GLY A 77 -25.98 -6.82 -9.14
CA GLY A 77 -26.81 -6.08 -8.17
C GLY A 77 -26.43 -6.09 -6.68
N LYS A 78 -25.33 -5.42 -6.32
CA LYS A 78 -25.09 -4.88 -4.96
C LYS A 78 -25.05 -3.36 -4.99
N ALA A 79 -25.58 -2.71 -3.95
CA ALA A 79 -25.43 -1.28 -3.80
C ALA A 79 -23.94 -0.94 -3.63
N ILE A 80 -23.49 0.22 -4.12
CA ILE A 80 -22.07 0.62 -4.01
C ILE A 80 -21.57 0.59 -2.57
N GLN A 81 -22.43 0.91 -1.60
CA GLN A 81 -22.10 0.86 -0.17
C GLN A 81 -21.85 -0.56 0.33
N GLU A 82 -22.54 -1.57 -0.22
CA GLU A 82 -22.28 -2.99 0.08
C GLU A 82 -20.95 -3.43 -0.53
N LYS A 83 -20.64 -3.02 -1.76
CA LYS A 83 -19.34 -3.29 -2.40
C LYS A 83 -18.19 -2.67 -1.59
N ILE A 84 -18.32 -1.40 -1.20
CA ILE A 84 -17.34 -0.71 -0.36
C ILE A 84 -17.18 -1.44 0.98
N LEU A 85 -18.27 -1.86 1.63
CA LEU A 85 -18.20 -2.63 2.87
C LEU A 85 -17.38 -3.92 2.67
N ASP A 86 -17.69 -4.68 1.63
CA ASP A 86 -17.00 -5.94 1.32
C ASP A 86 -15.49 -5.69 1.11
N ILE A 87 -15.11 -4.68 0.33
CA ILE A 87 -13.70 -4.33 0.09
C ILE A 87 -12.98 -3.90 1.37
N LEU A 88 -13.61 -3.10 2.23
CA LEU A 88 -13.00 -2.69 3.50
C LEU A 88 -12.87 -3.87 4.49
N ILE A 89 -13.79 -4.83 4.48
CA ILE A 89 -13.67 -6.07 5.26
C ILE A 89 -12.51 -6.93 4.74
N SER A 90 -12.40 -7.08 3.41
CA SER A 90 -11.27 -7.75 2.77
C SER A 90 -9.94 -7.08 3.12
N ALA A 91 -9.87 -5.75 3.07
CA ALA A 91 -8.68 -4.98 3.46
C ALA A 91 -8.25 -5.28 4.91
N LEU A 92 -9.18 -5.29 5.86
CA LEU A 92 -8.89 -5.65 7.26
C LEU A 92 -8.41 -7.09 7.43
N THR A 93 -8.98 -8.01 6.64
CA THR A 93 -8.64 -9.43 6.72
C THR A 93 -7.26 -9.67 6.12
N ASN A 94 -6.95 -9.01 5.01
CA ASN A 94 -5.66 -9.06 4.33
C ASN A 94 -4.57 -8.48 5.22
N ILE A 95 -4.72 -7.26 5.74
CA ILE A 95 -3.70 -6.64 6.58
C ILE A 95 -3.46 -7.41 7.90
N ARG A 96 -4.49 -8.06 8.45
CA ARG A 96 -4.33 -8.92 9.62
C ARG A 96 -3.50 -10.17 9.28
N THR A 97 -3.78 -10.78 8.12
CA THR A 97 -3.00 -11.91 7.62
C THR A 97 -1.56 -11.49 7.34
N GLU A 98 -1.37 -10.31 6.76
CA GLU A 98 -0.06 -9.71 6.45
C GLU A 98 0.80 -9.51 7.72
N LEU A 99 0.20 -9.00 8.80
CA LEU A 99 0.90 -8.85 10.09
C LEU A 99 1.38 -10.21 10.65
N GLY A 100 0.58 -11.27 10.51
CA GLY A 100 1.00 -12.63 10.87
C GLY A 100 2.09 -13.17 9.95
N PHE A 101 1.97 -12.90 8.64
CA PHE A 101 2.98 -13.24 7.65
C PHE A 101 4.33 -12.59 7.96
N PHE A 102 4.36 -11.33 8.40
CA PHE A 102 5.59 -10.65 8.82
C PHE A 102 6.26 -11.38 9.97
N GLU A 103 5.49 -11.77 10.99
CA GLU A 103 5.99 -12.49 12.16
C GLU A 103 6.56 -13.88 11.81
N ASP A 104 5.89 -14.60 10.92
CA ASP A 104 6.33 -15.93 10.49
C ASP A 104 7.58 -15.87 9.62
N VAL A 105 7.65 -14.95 8.64
CA VAL A 105 8.85 -14.75 7.82
C VAL A 105 10.01 -14.22 8.67
N ALA A 106 9.75 -13.29 9.60
CA ALA A 106 10.79 -12.81 10.49
C ALA A 106 11.39 -13.92 11.36
N ARG A 107 10.57 -14.88 11.82
CA ARG A 107 11.05 -16.05 12.56
C ARG A 107 11.89 -16.98 11.68
N GLU A 108 11.45 -17.23 10.45
CA GLU A 108 12.13 -18.12 9.50
C GLU A 108 13.50 -17.57 9.06
N TYR A 109 13.60 -16.26 8.81
CA TYR A 109 14.82 -15.62 8.31
C TYR A 109 15.57 -14.83 9.39
N GLU A 110 15.22 -14.99 10.68
CA GLU A 110 15.86 -14.30 11.81
C GLU A 110 15.91 -12.76 11.65
N LEU A 111 14.79 -12.17 11.21
CA LEU A 111 14.62 -10.72 11.12
C LEU A 111 14.11 -10.18 12.45
N ASP A 112 14.58 -9.01 12.84
CA ASP A 112 14.05 -8.31 14.01
C ASP A 112 13.01 -7.28 13.57
N LEU A 113 11.78 -7.43 14.03
CA LEU A 113 10.65 -6.55 13.72
C LEU A 113 10.56 -5.32 14.62
N ASN A 114 11.52 -5.13 15.53
CA ASN A 114 11.64 -3.94 16.38
C ASN A 114 12.99 -3.25 16.20
N THR A 115 13.60 -3.35 15.01
CA THR A 115 14.88 -2.72 14.71
C THR A 115 14.72 -1.19 14.65
N PRO A 116 15.45 -0.41 15.48
CA PRO A 116 15.42 1.05 15.40
C PRO A 116 15.97 1.58 14.09
N LEU A 117 15.53 2.79 13.71
CA LEU A 117 16.13 3.51 12.59
C LEU A 117 17.55 3.97 12.98
N ALA A 118 18.52 3.58 12.16
CA ALA A 118 19.92 3.92 12.34
C ALA A 118 20.21 5.26 11.67
N GLY A 119 21.05 6.09 12.29
CA GLY A 119 21.55 7.32 11.67
C GLY A 119 20.57 8.51 11.64
N LEU A 120 19.41 8.43 12.31
CA LEU A 120 18.50 9.55 12.48
C LEU A 120 18.64 10.18 13.88
N GLU A 121 18.99 11.46 13.92
CA GLU A 121 19.05 12.25 15.17
C GLU A 121 17.69 12.20 15.89
N GLY A 122 17.72 11.95 17.21
CA GLY A 122 16.51 11.83 18.04
C GLY A 122 15.89 10.42 18.11
N TYR A 123 16.41 9.45 17.35
CA TYR A 123 15.95 8.05 17.33
C TYR A 123 16.96 7.06 17.95
N GLU A 124 17.94 7.56 18.71
CA GLU A 124 19.08 6.81 19.25
C GLU A 124 18.65 5.57 20.06
N GLY A 125 18.63 4.41 19.39
CA GLY A 125 18.43 3.09 19.99
C GLY A 125 17.00 2.76 20.43
N ARG A 126 16.01 3.64 20.23
CA ARG A 126 14.60 3.37 20.56
C ARG A 126 13.82 3.02 19.31
N PHE A 127 13.12 1.90 19.35
CA PHE A 127 12.18 1.53 18.30
C PHE A 127 10.96 2.45 18.31
N SER A 128 10.74 3.17 17.22
CA SER A 128 9.58 4.04 17.00
C SER A 128 9.37 4.29 15.49
N ALA A 129 8.24 4.91 15.15
CA ALA A 129 7.95 5.31 13.78
C ALA A 129 8.90 6.44 13.34
N GLY A 130 9.62 6.22 12.25
CA GLY A 130 10.40 7.26 11.59
C GLY A 130 9.52 8.37 11.01
N PRO A 131 10.11 9.49 10.55
CA PRO A 131 9.34 10.62 10.05
C PRO A 131 8.39 10.28 8.90
N ILE A 132 8.80 9.42 7.97
CA ILE A 132 7.96 9.02 6.83
C ILE A 132 6.84 8.08 7.27
N THR A 133 7.15 7.07 8.10
CA THR A 133 6.15 6.18 8.70
C THR A 133 5.13 6.96 9.54
N GLN A 134 5.59 7.92 10.34
CA GLN A 134 4.70 8.81 11.09
C GLN A 134 3.85 9.66 10.14
N GLY A 135 4.41 10.15 9.03
CA GLY A 135 3.66 10.83 7.99
C GLY A 135 2.52 9.99 7.41
N TYR A 136 2.74 8.68 7.20
CA TYR A 136 1.66 7.76 6.83
C TYR A 136 0.61 7.59 7.92
N ILE A 137 1.04 7.39 9.17
CA ILE A 137 0.13 7.25 10.32
C ILE A 137 -0.78 8.47 10.43
N ASP A 138 -0.21 9.67 10.31
CA ASP A 138 -0.95 10.93 10.40
C ASP A 138 -1.89 11.13 9.19
N MET A 139 -1.41 10.79 7.99
CA MET A 139 -2.22 10.82 6.76
C MET A 139 -3.44 9.90 6.88
N PHE A 140 -3.25 8.67 7.38
CA PHE A 140 -4.31 7.70 7.62
C PHE A 140 -5.35 8.18 8.62
N VAL A 141 -4.91 8.77 9.73
CA VAL A 141 -5.83 9.37 10.70
C VAL A 141 -6.63 10.52 10.04
N SER A 142 -5.97 11.36 9.25
CA SER A 142 -6.59 12.51 8.58
C SER A 142 -7.59 12.07 7.50
N ALA A 143 -7.22 11.11 6.66
CA ALA A 143 -8.07 10.56 5.61
C ALA A 143 -9.30 9.81 6.18
N GLY A 144 -9.12 9.13 7.31
CA GLY A 144 -10.20 8.49 8.05
C GLY A 144 -11.08 9.44 8.85
N SER A 145 -10.67 10.70 9.07
CA SER A 145 -11.38 11.63 9.95
C SER A 145 -12.80 11.98 9.45
N ALA A 146 -13.68 12.42 10.36
CA ALA A 146 -15.06 12.79 10.03
C ALA A 146 -15.17 13.97 9.05
N GLY A 147 -14.13 14.79 8.91
CA GLY A 147 -14.10 15.93 7.98
C GLY A 147 -13.73 15.56 6.54
N THR A 148 -13.28 14.33 6.30
CA THR A 148 -12.84 13.84 4.99
C THR A 148 -13.93 12.94 4.39
N SER A 149 -14.22 13.05 3.09
CA SER A 149 -15.25 12.21 2.47
C SER A 149 -14.85 10.72 2.43
N LEU A 150 -15.81 9.85 2.14
CA LEU A 150 -15.53 8.42 1.94
C LEU A 150 -14.69 8.21 0.67
N LEU A 151 -15.01 8.92 -0.42
CA LEU A 151 -14.23 8.87 -1.67
C LEU A 151 -12.77 9.27 -1.45
N GLU A 152 -12.51 10.36 -0.74
CA GLU A 152 -11.14 10.77 -0.41
C GLU A 152 -10.37 9.68 0.35
N GLY A 153 -11.02 9.02 1.31
CA GLY A 153 -10.45 7.89 2.03
C GLY A 153 -10.19 6.67 1.14
N LEU A 154 -11.13 6.32 0.26
CA LEU A 154 -10.95 5.22 -0.70
C LEU A 154 -9.85 5.51 -1.71
N VAL A 155 -9.66 6.78 -2.11
CA VAL A 155 -8.52 7.20 -2.94
C VAL A 155 -7.21 6.97 -2.21
N VAL A 156 -7.11 7.30 -0.91
CA VAL A 156 -5.90 7.01 -0.12
C VAL A 156 -5.63 5.52 -0.06
N LEU A 157 -6.65 4.70 0.23
CA LEU A 157 -6.56 3.24 0.23
C LEU A 157 -6.06 2.70 -1.11
N TRP A 158 -6.73 3.04 -2.21
CA TRP A 158 -6.33 2.59 -3.53
C TRP A 158 -4.92 3.06 -3.90
N ALA A 159 -4.59 4.32 -3.60
CA ALA A 159 -3.31 4.90 -3.95
C ALA A 159 -2.14 4.19 -3.27
N THR A 160 -2.27 3.83 -1.99
CA THR A 160 -1.23 3.09 -1.27
C THR A 160 -1.06 1.69 -1.87
N GLU A 161 -2.16 0.98 -2.12
CA GLU A 161 -2.12 -0.39 -2.63
C GLU A 161 -1.57 -0.46 -4.06
N VAL A 162 -1.98 0.46 -4.93
CA VAL A 162 -1.50 0.50 -6.32
C VAL A 162 -0.03 0.91 -6.41
N CYS A 163 0.46 1.78 -5.53
CA CYS A 163 1.88 2.12 -5.48
C CYS A 163 2.70 0.91 -5.01
N TYR A 164 2.26 0.24 -3.95
CA TYR A 164 2.92 -0.95 -3.41
C TYR A 164 2.96 -2.09 -4.43
N LEU A 165 1.83 -2.41 -5.08
CA LEU A 165 1.75 -3.41 -6.14
C LEU A 165 2.72 -3.10 -7.31
N ARG A 166 2.74 -1.85 -7.77
CA ARG A 166 3.65 -1.43 -8.86
C ARG A 166 5.11 -1.55 -8.45
N ALA A 167 5.45 -1.15 -7.23
CA ALA A 167 6.80 -1.26 -6.68
C ALA A 167 7.28 -2.72 -6.66
N TRP A 168 6.46 -3.63 -6.13
CA TRP A 168 6.84 -5.03 -6.00
C TRP A 168 6.79 -5.81 -7.31
N ARG A 169 5.86 -5.51 -8.21
CA ARG A 169 5.93 -6.01 -9.60
C ARG A 169 7.18 -5.52 -10.33
N GLY A 170 7.60 -4.28 -10.06
CA GLY A 170 8.87 -3.74 -10.56
C GLY A 170 10.09 -4.48 -10.00
N ALA A 171 10.09 -4.82 -8.71
CA ALA A 171 11.12 -5.64 -8.08
C ALA A 171 11.14 -7.08 -8.65
N ALA A 172 9.97 -7.67 -8.90
CA ALA A 172 9.82 -9.04 -9.38
C ALA A 172 10.52 -9.30 -10.72
N VAL A 173 10.64 -8.26 -11.58
CA VAL A 173 11.38 -8.34 -12.86
C VAL A 173 12.86 -8.74 -12.68
N TYR A 174 13.45 -8.50 -11.50
CA TYR A 174 14.84 -8.82 -11.22
C TYR A 174 15.05 -10.21 -10.62
N LEU A 175 13.98 -10.95 -10.27
CA LEU A 175 14.08 -12.28 -9.65
C LEU A 175 14.84 -13.28 -10.54
N ASP A 176 14.60 -13.24 -11.85
CA ASP A 176 15.23 -14.14 -12.84
C ASP A 176 16.59 -13.63 -13.34
N ARG A 177 16.93 -12.36 -13.09
CA ARG A 177 18.20 -11.76 -13.53
C ARG A 177 19.34 -12.01 -12.55
N GLY A 178 19.03 -12.36 -11.31
CA GLY A 178 19.99 -12.71 -10.26
C GLY A 178 20.45 -14.17 -10.25
N SER A 179 19.85 -15.04 -11.04
CA SER A 179 20.16 -16.49 -11.11
C SER A 179 21.22 -16.86 -12.17
N GLY A 180 21.91 -15.87 -12.75
CA GLY A 180 22.95 -16.06 -13.78
C GLY A 180 24.32 -16.58 -13.29
N GLY A 181 24.38 -17.29 -12.17
CA GLY A 181 25.59 -17.93 -11.67
C GLY A 181 25.28 -19.37 -11.29
N ASP A 182 25.86 -20.33 -12.03
CA ASP A 182 25.76 -21.76 -11.78
C ASP A 182 26.09 -22.12 -10.32
N GLY A 183 25.10 -22.65 -9.60
CA GLY A 183 25.28 -23.22 -8.28
C GLY A 183 23.95 -23.40 -7.56
N ASP A 184 23.51 -24.66 -7.44
CA ASP A 184 22.64 -25.11 -6.35
C ASP A 184 23.10 -24.44 -5.05
N GLY A 185 22.28 -23.53 -4.50
CA GLY A 185 22.76 -22.68 -3.41
C GLY A 185 21.69 -21.78 -2.83
N ASP A 186 21.01 -22.31 -1.84
CA ASP A 186 20.21 -21.65 -0.81
C ASP A 186 20.96 -20.54 -0.02
N GLY A 187 22.02 -19.92 -0.57
CA GLY A 187 23.00 -19.11 0.16
C GLY A 187 23.53 -17.86 -0.56
N GLY A 188 22.85 -17.34 -1.59
CA GLY A 188 23.30 -16.16 -2.35
C GLY A 188 22.74 -14.81 -1.89
N ASP A 189 21.53 -14.79 -1.35
CA ASP A 189 20.85 -13.53 -1.00
C ASP A 189 21.35 -13.00 0.35
N LEU A 190 21.62 -11.69 0.43
CA LEU A 190 22.17 -11.05 1.64
C LEU A 190 21.19 -11.00 2.83
N ASP A 191 19.91 -11.27 2.59
CA ASP A 191 18.85 -11.42 3.61
C ASP A 191 18.47 -12.89 3.88
N GLY A 192 19.18 -13.85 3.27
CA GLY A 192 18.85 -15.28 3.32
C GLY A 192 17.73 -15.70 2.36
N GLY A 193 17.21 -14.79 1.54
CA GLY A 193 16.15 -15.02 0.56
C GLY A 193 14.76 -14.60 1.01
N ALA A 194 14.63 -13.91 2.15
CA ALA A 194 13.35 -13.45 2.69
C ALA A 194 12.55 -12.64 1.65
N LEU A 195 13.20 -11.67 0.99
CA LEU A 195 12.56 -10.87 -0.03
C LEU A 195 12.15 -11.70 -1.26
N ARG A 196 13.11 -12.42 -1.86
CA ARG A 196 12.88 -13.11 -3.15
C ARG A 196 11.97 -14.34 -3.04
N LYS A 197 12.01 -15.06 -1.91
CA LYS A 197 11.25 -16.31 -1.74
C LYS A 197 9.89 -16.10 -1.07
N ARG A 198 9.70 -15.04 -0.28
CA ARG A 198 8.48 -14.83 0.52
C ARG A 198 7.77 -13.54 0.17
N PHE A 199 8.41 -12.40 0.43
CA PHE A 199 7.77 -11.10 0.35
C PHE A 199 7.39 -10.67 -1.08
N ILE A 200 8.35 -10.71 -2.02
CA ILE A 200 8.11 -10.29 -3.40
C ILE A 200 7.01 -11.16 -4.07
N PRO A 201 7.03 -12.50 -3.95
CA PRO A 201 5.93 -13.32 -4.49
C PRO A 201 4.56 -12.97 -3.91
N ASN A 202 4.47 -12.62 -2.63
CA ASN A 202 3.21 -12.21 -1.99
C ASN A 202 2.71 -10.87 -2.55
N TRP A 203 3.55 -9.84 -2.54
CA TRP A 203 3.16 -8.47 -2.93
C TRP A 203 3.15 -8.19 -4.43
N ALA A 204 3.72 -9.08 -5.25
CA ALA A 204 3.63 -9.02 -6.71
C ALA A 204 2.58 -9.98 -7.28
N SER A 205 1.89 -10.74 -6.42
CA SER A 205 0.94 -11.79 -6.79
C SER A 205 -0.22 -11.27 -7.65
N GLU A 206 -0.88 -12.21 -8.33
CA GLU A 206 -2.09 -11.88 -9.09
C GLU A 206 -3.26 -11.66 -8.14
N GLU A 207 -3.34 -12.41 -7.05
CA GLU A 207 -4.35 -12.28 -6.00
C GLU A 207 -4.34 -10.86 -5.40
N PHE A 208 -3.15 -10.33 -5.08
CA PHE A 208 -3.02 -8.95 -4.61
C PHE A 208 -3.39 -7.96 -5.71
N GLY A 209 -3.02 -8.23 -6.97
CA GLY A 209 -3.41 -7.43 -8.12
C GLY A 209 -4.93 -7.31 -8.31
N VAL A 210 -5.65 -8.42 -8.15
CA VAL A 210 -7.12 -8.45 -8.19
C VAL A 210 -7.71 -7.59 -7.07
N PHE A 211 -7.21 -7.74 -5.84
CA PHE A 211 -7.66 -6.91 -4.71
C PHE A 211 -7.45 -5.41 -4.98
N VAL A 212 -6.29 -5.00 -5.50
CA VAL A 212 -6.04 -3.59 -5.86
C VAL A 212 -7.00 -3.10 -6.95
N GLN A 213 -7.31 -3.96 -7.94
CA GLN A 213 -8.27 -3.63 -8.99
C GLN A 213 -9.68 -3.44 -8.42
N GLU A 214 -10.13 -4.30 -7.51
CA GLU A 214 -11.44 -4.21 -6.87
C GLU A 214 -11.60 -2.91 -6.05
N ILE A 215 -10.54 -2.45 -5.36
CA ILE A 215 -10.54 -1.13 -4.72
C ILE A 215 -10.68 -0.03 -5.78
N GLY A 216 -9.96 -0.16 -6.90
CA GLY A 216 -10.03 0.79 -8.00
C GLY A 216 -11.44 0.91 -8.59
N ASP A 217 -12.13 -0.22 -8.76
CA ASP A 217 -13.48 -0.27 -9.30
C ASP A 217 -14.47 0.47 -8.40
N VAL A 218 -14.40 0.30 -7.07
CA VAL A 218 -15.27 1.04 -6.14
C VAL A 218 -14.93 2.53 -6.07
N VAL A 219 -13.64 2.91 -6.23
CA VAL A 219 -13.21 4.31 -6.32
C VAL A 219 -13.78 4.96 -7.59
N ASP A 220 -13.71 4.27 -8.72
CA ASP A 220 -14.24 4.78 -9.98
C ASP A 220 -15.77 4.87 -9.95
N GLU A 221 -16.46 3.85 -9.45
CA GLU A 221 -17.92 3.84 -9.34
C GLU A 221 -18.41 4.98 -8.42
N LEU A 222 -17.76 5.21 -7.27
CA LEU A 222 -18.14 6.27 -6.34
C LEU A 222 -17.77 7.65 -6.91
N GLY A 223 -16.59 7.76 -7.53
CA GLY A 223 -16.12 8.97 -8.19
C GLY A 223 -17.04 9.39 -9.34
N MET A 224 -17.61 8.44 -10.09
CA MET A 224 -18.60 8.75 -11.13
C MET A 224 -19.84 9.43 -10.56
N VAL A 225 -20.23 9.16 -9.32
CA VAL A 225 -21.40 9.79 -8.69
C VAL A 225 -21.02 11.12 -8.04
N GLU A 226 -19.98 11.14 -7.21
CA GLU A 226 -19.66 12.31 -6.38
C GLU A 226 -19.01 13.46 -7.16
N LEU A 227 -18.38 13.19 -8.32
CA LEU A 227 -17.65 14.21 -9.07
C LEU A 227 -18.47 14.89 -10.19
N GLN A 228 -19.75 14.53 -10.40
CA GLN A 228 -20.59 15.10 -11.46
C GLN A 228 -21.16 16.51 -11.15
N GLY A 229 -21.00 17.02 -9.93
CA GLY A 229 -21.72 18.19 -9.39
C GLY A 229 -21.23 19.58 -9.79
N GLY A 230 -20.58 19.76 -10.95
CA GLY A 230 -19.99 21.05 -11.33
C GLY A 230 -18.91 21.48 -10.33
N LYS A 231 -19.04 22.66 -9.71
CA LYS A 231 -18.04 23.19 -8.77
C LYS A 231 -17.75 22.26 -7.57
N ASP A 232 -18.79 21.65 -6.99
CA ASP A 232 -18.60 20.74 -5.85
C ASP A 232 -17.82 19.47 -6.27
N GLY A 233 -18.06 19.01 -7.50
CA GLY A 233 -17.32 17.90 -8.11
C GLY A 233 -15.86 18.26 -8.42
N GLU A 234 -15.61 19.47 -8.93
CA GLU A 234 -14.26 19.99 -9.14
C GLU A 234 -13.47 20.10 -7.82
N ASP A 235 -14.11 20.61 -6.77
CA ASP A 235 -13.51 20.71 -5.44
C ASP A 235 -13.20 19.31 -4.85
N ALA A 236 -14.12 18.35 -5.00
CA ALA A 236 -13.91 16.97 -4.58
C ALA A 236 -12.79 16.28 -5.37
N LEU A 237 -12.70 16.50 -6.68
CA LEU A 237 -11.60 16.00 -7.51
C LEU A 237 -10.26 16.59 -7.04
N ALA A 238 -10.20 17.90 -6.80
CA ALA A 238 -9.00 18.56 -6.31
C ALA A 238 -8.55 18.01 -4.95
N LYS A 239 -9.48 17.59 -4.07
CA LYS A 239 -9.14 16.89 -2.82
C LYS A 239 -8.54 15.51 -3.11
N CYS A 240 -9.16 14.71 -3.97
CA CYS A 240 -8.66 13.39 -4.35
C CYS A 240 -7.24 13.47 -4.94
N GLU A 241 -6.98 14.44 -5.82
CA GLU A 241 -5.64 14.65 -6.36
C GLU A 241 -4.62 15.06 -5.31
N ARG A 242 -5.01 15.83 -4.28
CA ARG A 242 -4.10 16.16 -3.17
C ARG A 242 -3.74 14.93 -2.36
N TRP A 243 -4.70 14.06 -2.06
CA TRP A 243 -4.44 12.79 -1.39
C TRP A 243 -3.50 11.88 -2.20
N TRP A 244 -3.78 11.73 -3.50
CA TRP A 244 -2.89 10.99 -4.40
C TRP A 244 -1.45 11.53 -4.38
N ARG A 245 -1.27 12.85 -4.50
CA ARG A 245 0.06 13.49 -4.44
C ARG A 245 0.76 13.23 -3.11
N GLN A 246 0.01 13.28 -2.00
CA GLN A 246 0.56 13.01 -0.66
C GLN A 246 1.03 11.56 -0.53
N VAL A 247 0.23 10.59 -0.99
CA VAL A 247 0.61 9.18 -0.98
C VAL A 247 1.88 8.97 -1.80
N VAL A 248 1.92 9.42 -3.05
CA VAL A 248 3.10 9.26 -3.92
C VAL A 248 4.34 9.92 -3.32
N TRP A 249 4.19 11.06 -2.64
CA TRP A 249 5.29 11.74 -1.96
C TRP A 249 5.85 10.93 -0.80
N LEU A 250 4.99 10.30 -0.01
CA LEU A 250 5.38 9.41 1.09
C LEU A 250 6.02 8.12 0.56
N GLU A 251 5.42 7.49 -0.45
CA GLU A 251 5.93 6.27 -1.08
C GLU A 251 7.36 6.43 -1.61
N GLU A 252 7.63 7.55 -2.29
CA GLU A 252 8.98 7.87 -2.79
C GLU A 252 10.05 7.90 -1.68
N ARG A 253 9.66 8.24 -0.44
CA ARG A 253 10.58 8.43 0.70
C ARG A 253 10.55 7.28 1.69
N PHE A 254 9.67 6.32 1.49
CA PHE A 254 9.51 5.19 2.40
C PHE A 254 10.64 4.18 2.26
N TRP A 255 11.20 4.08 1.05
CA TRP A 255 12.29 3.17 0.75
C TRP A 255 13.61 3.62 1.38
N PRO A 256 14.40 2.70 1.98
CA PRO A 256 15.72 3.03 2.49
C PRO A 256 16.67 3.49 1.38
N ASP A 257 17.59 4.37 1.74
CA ASP A 257 18.70 4.74 0.87
C ASP A 257 19.68 3.57 0.74
N VAL A 258 20.07 3.27 -0.50
CA VAL A 258 20.89 2.10 -0.86
C VAL A 258 21.92 2.42 -1.94
N GLU A 259 22.11 3.71 -2.26
CA GLU A 259 23.16 4.17 -3.18
C GLU A 259 24.50 4.38 -2.46
#